data_AF-A0A399YS56-F1
#
_entry.id   AF-A0A399YS56-F1
#
_cell.length_a   1.000
_cell.length_b   1.000
_cell.length_c   1.000
_cell.angle_alpha   90.00
_cell.angle_beta   90.00
_cell.angle_gamma   90.00
#
_symmetry.space_group_name_H-M   'P 1'
#
loop_
_entity.id
_entity.type
_entity.pdbx_description
1 polymer ?
#
loop_
_entity_poly.entity_id
_entity_poly.type
_entity_poly.pdbx_seq_one_letter_code
_entity_poly.pdbx_strand_id
1 'polypeptide(L)' 'NDQLIGRIDPKMDRAQGVLQINAVYLEPHAPRDMKTARAVRDAIQELGEFLGATEIKYGSKIPDAWRQVLR' A
#
# COMPACT_ATOMS: atom_id res chain seq x y z
N ASN A 1 12.99 -18.58 0.29
CA ASN A 1 13.81 -17.36 0.32
C ASN A 1 12.89 -16.17 0.29
N ASP A 2 13.06 -15.29 1.27
CA ASP A 2 12.32 -14.03 1.31
C ASP A 2 13.02 -13.04 0.37
N GLN A 3 12.24 -12.38 -0.47
CA GLN A 3 12.71 -11.38 -1.42
C GLN A 3 11.90 -10.10 -1.25
N LEU A 4 12.60 -8.96 -1.25
CA LEU A 4 11.95 -7.66 -1.26
C LEU A 4 11.31 -7.43 -2.63
N ILE A 5 9.99 -7.36 -2.67
CA ILE A 5 9.24 -7.08 -3.92
C ILE A 5 8.87 -5.60 -4.06
N GLY A 6 9.07 -4.79 -3.03
CA GLY A 6 8.73 -3.38 -3.09
C GLY A 6 8.68 -2.71 -1.72
N ARG A 7 8.29 -1.44 -1.72
CA ARG A 7 8.15 -0.60 -0.53
C ARG A 7 6.99 0.38 -0.68
N ILE A 8 6.47 0.81 0.46
CA ILE A 8 5.45 1.86 0.56
C ILE A 8 6.00 3.05 1.34
N ASP A 9 5.44 4.23 1.10
CA ASP A 9 5.68 5.45 1.87
C ASP A 9 4.39 5.83 2.64
N PRO A 10 4.19 5.26 3.85
CA PRO A 10 3.00 5.51 4.65
C PRO A 10 3.21 6.67 5.63
N LYS A 11 2.18 7.50 5.79
CA LYS A 11 2.13 8.57 6.77
C LYS A 11 0.78 8.57 7.49
N MET A 12 0.80 8.34 8.80
CA MET A 12 -0.41 8.45 9.62
C MET A 12 -0.65 9.91 10.02
N ASP A 13 -1.79 10.46 9.61
CA ASP A 13 -2.36 11.68 10.17
C ASP A 13 -3.27 11.31 11.34
N ARG A 14 -2.73 11.41 12.57
CA ARG A 14 -3.48 11.07 13.79
C ARG A 14 -4.60 12.06 14.11
N ALA A 15 -4.49 13.31 13.67
CA ALA A 15 -5.52 14.31 13.92
C ALA A 15 -6.77 14.05 13.07
N GLN A 16 -6.58 13.56 11.84
CA GLN A 16 -7.68 13.21 10.93
C GLN A 16 -8.07 11.73 10.97
N GLY A 17 -7.27 10.87 11.58
CA GLY A 17 -7.48 9.42 11.56
C GLY A 17 -7.17 8.80 10.19
N VAL A 18 -6.33 9.42 9.37
CA VAL A 18 -6.09 9.00 7.98
C VAL A 18 -4.71 8.39 7.84
N LEU A 19 -4.62 7.16 7.32
CA LEU A 19 -3.36 6.60 6.83
C LEU A 19 -3.17 6.98 5.35
N GLN A 20 -2.26 7.91 5.09
CA GLN A 20 -1.89 8.32 3.74
C GLN A 20 -0.77 7.42 3.21
N ILE A 21 -1.03 6.69 2.14
CA ILE A 21 -0.02 5.99 1.34
C ILE A 21 0.44 6.94 0.23
N ASN A 22 1.54 7.65 0.44
CA ASN A 22 2.04 8.66 -0.51
C ASN A 22 2.51 8.01 -1.82
N ALA A 23 3.16 6.85 -1.72
CA ALA A 23 3.71 6.13 -2.86
C ALA A 23 3.83 4.62 -2.61
N VAL A 24 3.76 3.86 -3.69
CA VAL A 24 4.08 2.44 -3.75
C VAL A 24 5.14 2.23 -4.83
N TYR A 25 6.21 1.53 -4.50
CA TYR A 25 7.32 1.22 -5.40
C TYR A 25 7.47 -0.29 -5.52
N LEU A 26 7.61 -0.79 -6.74
CA LEU A 26 7.92 -2.18 -7.01
C LEU A 26 9.40 -2.32 -7.36
N GLU A 27 10.01 -3.40 -6.86
CA GLU A 27 11.28 -3.84 -7.40
C GLU A 27 11.11 -4.34 -8.85
N PRO A 28 12.15 -4.31 -9.70
CA PRO A 28 12.01 -4.71 -11.10
C PRO A 28 11.46 -6.12 -11.30
N HIS A 29 11.81 -7.03 -10.39
CA HIS A 29 11.44 -8.45 -10.38
C HIS A 29 10.12 -8.74 -9.64
N ALA A 30 9.47 -7.72 -9.08
CA ALA A 30 8.24 -7.89 -8.31
C ALA A 30 7.14 -8.52 -9.16
N PRO A 31 6.35 -9.47 -8.60
CA PRO A 31 5.15 -9.96 -9.26
C PRO A 31 4.18 -8.81 -9.52
N ARG A 32 3.66 -8.73 -10.75
CA ARG A 32 2.71 -7.69 -11.18
C ARG A 32 1.27 -8.19 -11.19
N ASP A 33 1.03 -9.38 -10.65
CA ASP A 33 -0.29 -10.01 -10.65
C ASP A 33 -1.23 -9.45 -9.57
N MET A 34 -2.52 -9.73 -9.75
CA MET A 34 -3.58 -9.24 -8.86
C MET A 34 -3.57 -9.93 -7.49
N LYS A 35 -2.98 -11.11 -7.36
CA LYS A 35 -2.92 -11.83 -6.08
C LYS A 35 -1.93 -11.13 -5.15
N THR A 36 -0.74 -10.80 -5.64
CA THR A 36 0.25 -10.03 -4.88
C THR A 36 -0.25 -8.63 -4.55
N ALA A 37 -0.90 -7.96 -5.52
CA ALA A 37 -1.48 -6.64 -5.27
C ALA A 37 -2.53 -6.64 -4.14
N ARG A 38 -3.41 -7.66 -4.10
CA ARG A 38 -4.42 -7.81 -3.03
C ARG A 38 -3.77 -8.10 -1.68
N ALA A 39 -2.77 -8.98 -1.64
CA ALA A 39 -2.04 -9.24 -0.40
C ALA A 39 -1.37 -7.98 0.16
N VAL A 40 -0.80 -7.13 -0.70
CA VAL A 40 -0.23 -5.84 -0.28
C VAL A 40 -1.33 -4.88 0.21
N ARG A 41 -2.47 -4.80 -0.48
CA ARG A 41 -3.61 -4.00 -0.02
C ARG A 41 -4.09 -4.44 1.36
N ASP A 42 -4.23 -5.74 1.58
CA ASP A 42 -4.71 -6.30 2.84
C ASP A 42 -3.71 -6.01 3.98
N ALA A 43 -2.41 -6.13 3.72
CA ALA A 43 -1.38 -5.72 4.69
C ALA A 43 -1.38 -4.21 4.99
N ILE A 44 -1.68 -3.36 4.00
CA ILE A 44 -1.88 -1.91 4.21
C ILE A 44 -3.11 -1.66 5.08
N GLN A 45 -4.19 -2.42 4.88
CA GLN A 45 -5.39 -2.33 5.70
C GLN A 45 -5.11 -2.73 7.16
N GLU A 46 -4.43 -3.86 7.37
CA GLU A 46 -4.01 -4.31 8.70
C GLU A 46 -3.12 -3.27 9.40
N LEU A 47 -2.20 -2.62 8.67
CA LEU A 47 -1.42 -1.50 9.19
C LEU A 47 -2.30 -0.32 9.58
N GLY A 48 -3.31 0.01 8.78
CA GLY A 48 -4.29 1.05 9.08
C GLY A 48 -5.05 0.75 10.37
N GLU A 49 -5.58 -0.45 10.51
CA GLU A 49 -6.29 -0.93 11.70
C GLU A 49 -5.38 -0.87 12.95
N PHE A 50 -4.15 -1.36 12.84
CA PHE A 50 -3.15 -1.32 13.91
C PHE A 50 -2.84 0.11 14.38
N LEU A 51 -2.79 1.06 13.45
CA LEU A 51 -2.55 2.48 13.73
C LEU A 51 -3.79 3.24 14.18
N GLY A 52 -4.98 2.63 14.15
CA GLY A 52 -6.26 3.27 14.44
C GLY A 52 -6.74 4.22 13.35
N ALA A 53 -6.36 3.99 12.10
CA ALA A 53 -6.86 4.77 10.97
C ALA A 53 -8.33 4.42 10.67
N THR A 54 -9.15 5.44 10.48
CA THR A 54 -10.55 5.35 10.05
C THR A 54 -10.70 5.41 8.54
N GLU A 55 -9.67 5.90 7.85
CA GLU A 55 -9.63 6.02 6.39
C GLU A 55 -8.20 5.77 5.88
N ILE A 56 -8.09 5.13 4.71
CA ILE A 56 -6.82 4.95 4.01
C ILE A 56 -6.90 5.69 2.68
N LYS A 57 -5.94 6.57 2.43
CA LYS A 57 -5.85 7.35 1.18
C LYS A 57 -4.61 6.98 0.40
N TYR A 58 -4.78 6.87 -0.91
CA TYR A 58 -3.73 6.52 -1.84
C TYR A 58 -3.33 7.73 -2.67
N GLY A 59 -2.02 8.01 -2.71
CA GLY A 59 -1.43 9.05 -3.55
C GLY A 59 -1.43 8.65 -5.03
N SER A 60 -0.98 9.56 -5.88
CA SER A 60 -0.91 9.33 -7.34
C SER A 60 0.20 8.35 -7.75
N LYS A 61 1.22 8.15 -6.89
CA LYS A 61 2.39 7.34 -7.22
C LYS A 61 2.15 5.86 -6.89
N ILE A 62 1.32 5.22 -7.70
CA ILE A 62 1.00 3.79 -7.63
C ILE A 62 1.39 3.11 -8.95
N PRO A 63 2.04 1.93 -8.90
CA PRO A 63 2.37 1.15 -10.09
C PRO A 63 1.12 0.86 -10.91
N ASP A 64 1.20 1.07 -12.24
CA ASP A 64 0.06 0.86 -13.14
C ASP A 64 -0.56 -0.53 -13.00
N ALA A 65 0.29 -1.55 -12.85
CA ALA A 65 -0.13 -2.94 -12.67
C ALA A 65 -1.04 -3.16 -11.46
N TRP A 66 -0.92 -2.35 -10.41
CA TRP A 66 -1.64 -2.51 -9.14
C TRP A 66 -2.70 -1.43 -8.93
N ARG A 67 -2.83 -0.47 -9.85
CA ARG A 67 -3.72 0.68 -9.69
C ARG A 67 -5.19 0.29 -9.53
N GLN A 68 -5.66 -0.78 -10.16
CA GLN A 68 -7.04 -1.25 -10.00
C GLN A 68 -7.33 -1.84 -8.60
N VAL A 69 -6.30 -2.25 -7.87
CA VAL A 69 -6.45 -2.89 -6.55
C VAL A 69 -6.24 -1.88 -5.42
N LEU A 70 -5.33 -0.92 -5.61
CA LEU A 70 -4.92 0.06 -4.60
C LEU A 70 -5.60 1.43 -4.76
N ARG A 71 -6.58 1.58 -5.64
CA ARG A 71 -7.28 2.85 -5.85
C ARG A 71 -8.77 2.71 -5.61
#